data_AF-L5LAQ5-F1
#
_entry.id   AF-L5LAQ5-F1
#
_cell.length_a   1.000
_cell.length_b   1.000
_cell.length_c   1.000
_cell.angle_alpha   90.00
_cell.angle_beta   90.00
_cell.angle_gamma   90.00
#
_symmetry.space_group_name_H-M   'P 1'
#
loop_
_entity.id
_entity.type
_entity.pdbx_description
1 polymer ?
#
loop_
_entity_poly.entity_id
_entity_poly.type
_entity_poly.pdbx_seq_one_letter_code
_entity_poly.pdbx_strand_id
1 'polypeptide(L)'
;MELCGRFVRQLGDALPEEIREPALRDAQWTFESAVQENVSINGQAWQEASDDCFRDSDIKELEDHFDEIIVDLATKRKQYPRKILECVIKIIKAKQEILKEYHPVVCPLDLKYDPDPASRVENLRCRGETVAKEISEAMKSLPALIEQGDGFSQVLKMQPVIQLQRIHQEVFSSCYREPDVKPESFITQIETTPTETSTSKTTNVVLKRKQTKDCPQRKWYPLRPKRIYLDT
;
A
#
# COMPACT_ATOMS: atom_id res chain seq x y z
N MET A 1 -52.53 66.08 -24.33
CA MET A 1 -52.54 67.53 -24.60
C MET A 1 -53.74 67.99 -25.42
N GLU A 2 -54.28 67.16 -26.31
CA GLU A 2 -55.40 67.51 -27.22
C GLU A 2 -56.68 68.03 -26.55
N LEU A 3 -57.00 67.55 -25.35
CA LEU A 3 -58.20 67.98 -24.62
C LEU A 3 -58.13 69.44 -24.15
N CYS A 4 -56.95 69.89 -23.69
CA CYS A 4 -56.74 71.26 -23.20
C CYS A 4 -56.46 72.26 -24.34
N GLY A 5 -56.05 71.79 -25.52
CA GLY A 5 -55.78 72.65 -26.69
C GLY A 5 -57.00 73.45 -27.15
N ARG A 6 -58.22 73.02 -26.81
CA ARG A 6 -59.45 73.79 -27.09
C ARG A 6 -59.47 75.16 -26.39
N PHE A 7 -58.93 75.25 -25.17
CA PHE A 7 -58.88 76.51 -24.42
C PHE A 7 -57.88 77.51 -25.02
N VAL A 8 -56.75 77.01 -25.54
CA VAL A 8 -55.76 77.84 -26.24
C VAL A 8 -56.34 78.37 -27.55
N ARG A 9 -57.13 77.56 -28.28
CA ARG A 9 -57.85 78.01 -29.49
C ARG A 9 -58.90 79.08 -29.20
N GLN A 10 -59.66 78.94 -28.10
CA GLN A 10 -60.64 79.94 -27.67
C GLN A 10 -60.01 81.30 -27.34
N LEU A 11 -58.71 81.32 -26.97
CA LEU A 11 -57.98 82.56 -26.74
C LEU A 11 -57.87 83.43 -28.01
N GLY A 12 -57.95 82.80 -29.19
CA GLY A 12 -57.87 83.46 -30.50
C GLY A 12 -59.10 84.27 -30.90
N ASP A 13 -60.25 84.04 -30.26
CA ASP A 13 -61.51 84.74 -30.58
C ASP A 13 -61.41 86.25 -30.27
N ALA A 14 -60.48 86.63 -29.38
CA ALA A 14 -60.18 88.02 -29.04
C ALA A 14 -59.13 88.67 -29.95
N LEU A 15 -58.50 87.93 -30.88
CA LEU A 15 -57.44 88.44 -31.75
C LEU A 15 -57.95 88.88 -33.14
N PRO A 16 -57.32 89.90 -33.75
CA PRO A 16 -57.55 90.28 -35.15
C PRO A 16 -57.28 89.12 -36.12
N GLU A 17 -58.09 89.00 -37.17
CA GLU A 17 -58.03 87.87 -38.12
C GLU A 17 -56.66 87.71 -38.79
N GLU A 18 -55.97 88.82 -39.05
CA GLU A 18 -54.69 88.86 -39.75
C GLU A 18 -53.56 88.19 -38.97
N ILE A 19 -53.65 88.19 -37.64
CA ILE A 19 -52.61 87.64 -36.74
C ILE A 19 -53.09 86.41 -35.95
N ARG A 20 -54.37 86.09 -36.00
CA ARG A 20 -55.00 85.04 -35.17
C ARG A 20 -54.36 83.67 -35.38
N GLU A 21 -54.26 83.22 -36.63
CA GLU A 21 -53.72 81.89 -36.96
C GLU A 21 -52.25 81.70 -36.56
N PRO A 22 -51.30 82.61 -36.90
CA PRO A 22 -49.91 82.47 -36.46
C PRO A 22 -49.75 82.62 -34.95
N ALA A 23 -50.49 83.54 -34.30
CA ALA A 23 -50.45 83.70 -32.84
C ALA A 23 -50.98 82.46 -32.10
N LEU A 24 -52.04 81.83 -32.60
CA LEU A 24 -52.59 80.60 -32.03
C LEU A 24 -51.64 79.41 -32.20
N ARG A 25 -50.99 79.27 -33.37
CA ARG A 25 -49.95 78.24 -33.59
C ARG A 25 -48.80 78.38 -32.59
N ASP A 26 -48.30 79.61 -32.42
CA ASP A 26 -47.20 79.92 -31.50
C ASP A 26 -47.60 79.70 -30.04
N ALA A 27 -48.81 80.14 -29.64
CA ALA A 27 -49.34 79.91 -28.30
C ALA A 27 -49.54 78.41 -28.01
N GLN A 28 -50.04 77.64 -28.98
CA GLN A 28 -50.21 76.19 -28.85
C GLN A 28 -48.85 75.48 -28.70
N TRP A 29 -47.88 75.83 -29.55
CA TRP A 29 -46.53 75.27 -29.48
C TRP A 29 -45.84 75.61 -28.15
N THR A 30 -45.93 76.86 -27.70
CA THR A 30 -45.32 77.32 -26.44
C THR A 30 -45.96 76.63 -25.24
N PHE A 31 -47.29 76.49 -25.23
CA PHE A 31 -48.00 75.76 -24.19
C PHE A 31 -47.60 74.27 -24.16
N GLU A 32 -47.57 73.61 -25.32
CA GLU A 32 -47.20 72.20 -25.41
C GLU A 32 -45.76 71.94 -25.00
N SER A 33 -44.83 72.77 -25.49
CA SER A 33 -43.41 72.70 -25.13
C SER A 33 -43.19 72.92 -23.64
N ALA A 34 -43.82 73.95 -23.06
CA ALA A 34 -43.69 74.22 -21.63
C ALA A 34 -44.18 73.05 -20.76
N VAL A 35 -45.26 72.37 -21.17
CA VAL A 35 -45.71 71.17 -20.44
C VAL A 35 -44.73 70.02 -20.61
N GLN A 36 -44.23 69.77 -21.82
CA GLN A 36 -43.26 68.70 -22.08
C GLN A 36 -41.93 68.92 -21.33
N GLU A 37 -41.47 70.16 -21.18
CA GLU A 37 -40.24 70.48 -20.45
C GLU A 37 -40.37 70.34 -18.93
N ASN A 38 -41.57 70.54 -18.38
CA ASN A 38 -41.80 70.53 -16.93
C ASN A 38 -42.36 69.19 -16.40
N VAL A 39 -42.69 68.25 -17.28
CA VAL A 39 -43.21 66.93 -16.90
C VAL A 39 -42.18 65.85 -17.28
N SER A 40 -41.84 65.01 -16.30
CA SER A 40 -41.01 63.82 -16.53
C SER A 40 -41.87 62.55 -16.53
N ILE A 41 -41.51 61.59 -17.39
CA ILE A 41 -42.13 60.27 -17.46
C ILE A 41 -41.11 59.28 -16.90
N ASN A 42 -41.44 58.59 -15.80
CA ASN A 42 -40.54 57.66 -15.12
C ASN A 42 -39.14 58.25 -14.79
N GLY A 43 -39.08 59.56 -14.50
CA GLY A 43 -37.82 60.27 -14.20
C GLY A 43 -36.97 60.63 -15.42
N GLN A 44 -37.44 60.34 -16.64
CA GLN A 44 -36.82 60.76 -17.89
C GLN A 44 -37.49 62.02 -18.44
N ALA A 45 -36.72 62.82 -19.18
CA ALA A 45 -37.26 63.94 -19.93
C ALA A 45 -38.24 63.44 -21.00
N TRP A 46 -39.22 64.26 -21.38
CA TRP A 46 -40.28 63.87 -22.31
C TRP A 46 -39.77 63.31 -23.66
N GLN A 47 -38.64 63.83 -24.16
CA GLN A 47 -38.04 63.39 -25.43
C GLN A 47 -37.27 62.06 -25.32
N GLU A 48 -36.83 61.70 -24.12
CA GLU A 48 -36.03 60.51 -23.85
C GLU A 48 -36.88 59.34 -23.36
N ALA A 49 -38.09 59.64 -22.88
CA ALA A 49 -39.05 58.65 -22.47
C ALA A 49 -39.47 57.81 -23.67
N SER A 50 -39.28 56.50 -23.56
CA SER A 50 -39.78 55.54 -24.54
C SER A 50 -41.30 55.59 -24.56
N ASP A 51 -41.88 55.76 -25.75
CA ASP A 51 -43.29 55.49 -25.95
C ASP A 51 -43.45 53.97 -26.07
N ASP A 52 -44.04 53.32 -25.08
CA ASP A 52 -44.30 51.86 -25.06
C ASP A 52 -45.33 51.42 -26.12
N CYS A 53 -45.63 52.30 -27.08
CA CYS A 53 -46.55 52.04 -28.16
C CYS A 53 -45.84 51.36 -29.34
N PHE A 54 -45.59 50.05 -29.16
CA PHE A 54 -45.12 49.15 -30.21
C PHE A 54 -46.04 49.21 -31.43
N ARG A 55 -45.46 49.25 -32.63
CA ARG A 55 -46.24 49.14 -33.86
C ARG A 55 -46.56 47.67 -34.13
N ASP A 56 -47.66 47.42 -34.83
CA ASP A 56 -48.02 46.06 -35.26
C ASP A 56 -46.90 45.40 -36.09
N SER A 57 -46.09 46.18 -36.83
CA SER A 57 -44.90 45.69 -37.53
C SER A 57 -43.85 45.10 -36.61
N ASP A 58 -43.58 45.78 -35.49
CA ASP A 58 -42.53 45.40 -34.54
C ASP A 58 -42.93 44.12 -33.80
N ILE A 59 -44.23 43.99 -33.49
CA ILE A 59 -44.80 42.78 -32.89
C ILE A 59 -44.70 41.61 -33.89
N LYS A 60 -45.02 41.84 -35.17
CA LYS A 60 -44.96 40.79 -36.19
C LYS A 60 -43.54 40.27 -36.41
N GLU A 61 -42.55 41.17 -36.48
CA GLU A 61 -41.15 40.76 -36.60
C GLU A 61 -40.71 39.91 -35.39
N LEU A 62 -41.11 40.31 -34.18
CA LEU A 62 -40.82 39.56 -32.96
C LEU A 62 -41.49 38.18 -32.94
N GLU A 63 -42.76 38.10 -33.35
CA GLU A 63 -43.50 36.83 -33.47
C GLU A 63 -42.84 35.88 -34.46
N ASP A 64 -42.48 36.37 -35.65
CA ASP A 64 -41.83 35.57 -36.68
C ASP A 64 -40.47 35.03 -36.21
N HIS A 65 -39.68 35.87 -35.54
CA HIS A 65 -38.41 35.45 -34.94
C HIS A 65 -38.61 34.41 -33.82
N PHE A 66 -39.65 34.58 -33.01
CA PHE A 66 -39.96 33.65 -31.94
C PHE A 66 -40.40 32.29 -32.49
N ASP A 67 -41.21 32.26 -33.54
CA ASP A 67 -41.61 31.03 -34.23
C ASP A 67 -40.42 30.31 -34.86
N GLU A 68 -39.48 31.03 -35.46
CA GLU A 68 -38.22 30.46 -35.96
C GLU A 68 -37.44 29.75 -34.84
N ILE A 69 -37.28 30.41 -33.68
CA ILE A 69 -36.60 29.83 -32.52
C ILE A 69 -37.34 28.61 -31.98
N ILE A 70 -38.68 28.66 -31.90
CA ILE A 70 -39.48 27.52 -31.44
C ILE A 70 -39.26 26.32 -32.36
N VAL A 71 -39.30 26.54 -33.68
CA VAL A 71 -39.10 25.47 -34.66
C VAL A 71 -37.68 24.92 -34.57
N ASP A 72 -36.64 25.76 -34.56
CA ASP A 72 -35.26 25.29 -34.42
C ASP A 72 -35.10 24.48 -33.13
N LEU A 73 -35.51 25.02 -31.98
CA LEU A 73 -35.38 24.33 -30.70
C LEU A 73 -36.14 23.00 -30.66
N ALA A 74 -37.35 22.94 -31.22
CA ALA A 74 -38.12 21.71 -31.34
C ALA A 74 -37.39 20.68 -32.22
N THR A 75 -36.79 21.11 -33.34
CA THR A 75 -36.00 20.21 -34.20
C THR A 75 -34.72 19.73 -33.50
N LYS A 76 -34.01 20.59 -32.76
CA LYS A 76 -32.84 20.21 -31.95
C LYS A 76 -33.24 19.18 -30.91
N ARG A 77 -34.28 19.45 -30.11
CA ARG A 77 -34.79 18.53 -29.08
C ARG A 77 -35.16 17.16 -29.65
N LYS A 78 -35.70 17.11 -30.87
CA LYS A 78 -36.06 15.85 -31.55
C LYS A 78 -34.86 15.11 -32.13
N GLN A 79 -33.94 15.80 -32.82
CA GLN A 79 -32.91 15.18 -33.64
C GLN A 79 -31.57 15.00 -32.92
N TYR A 80 -31.14 15.97 -32.13
CA TYR A 80 -29.79 15.98 -31.55
C TYR A 80 -29.56 14.83 -30.57
N PRO A 81 -30.49 14.45 -29.68
CA PRO A 81 -30.30 13.29 -28.82
C PRO A 81 -30.02 12.01 -29.61
N ARG A 82 -30.65 11.83 -30.78
CA ARG A 82 -30.43 10.67 -31.65
C ARG A 82 -29.04 10.69 -32.29
N LYS A 83 -28.60 11.85 -32.79
CA LYS A 83 -27.25 12.04 -33.36
C LYS A 83 -26.16 11.85 -32.31
N ILE A 84 -26.33 12.41 -31.11
CA ILE A 84 -25.42 12.25 -29.98
C ILE A 84 -25.35 10.78 -29.58
N LEU A 85 -26.50 10.11 -29.46
CA LEU A 85 -26.56 8.69 -29.13
C LEU A 85 -25.80 7.84 -30.15
N GLU A 86 -25.96 8.10 -31.44
CA GLU A 86 -25.22 7.41 -32.49
C GLU A 86 -23.69 7.57 -32.32
N CYS A 87 -23.22 8.80 -32.09
CA CYS A 87 -21.81 9.08 -31.84
C CYS A 87 -21.29 8.36 -30.60
N VAL A 88 -22.04 8.41 -29.48
CA VAL A 88 -21.66 7.76 -28.23
C VAL A 88 -21.59 6.24 -28.41
N ILE A 89 -22.55 5.63 -29.11
CA ILE A 89 -22.53 4.20 -29.43
C ILE A 89 -21.27 3.84 -30.23
N LYS A 90 -20.91 4.62 -31.25
CA LYS A 90 -19.69 4.39 -32.04
C LYS A 90 -18.44 4.46 -31.17
N ILE A 91 -18.33 5.46 -30.29
CA ILE A 91 -17.19 5.62 -29.37
C ILE A 91 -17.09 4.43 -28.40
N ILE A 92 -18.21 4.02 -27.80
CA ILE A 92 -18.22 2.89 -26.86
C ILE A 92 -17.79 1.60 -27.56
N LYS A 93 -18.31 1.33 -28.76
CA LYS A 93 -17.90 0.17 -29.57
C LYS A 93 -16.42 0.21 -29.91
N ALA A 94 -15.88 1.36 -30.31
CA ALA A 94 -14.46 1.52 -30.61
C ALA A 94 -13.58 1.26 -29.37
N LYS A 95 -13.95 1.81 -28.21
CA LYS A 95 -13.25 1.54 -26.94
C LYS A 95 -13.27 0.07 -26.57
N GLN A 96 -14.41 -0.60 -26.76
CA GLN A 96 -14.53 -2.03 -26.50
C GLN A 96 -13.65 -2.84 -27.46
N GLU A 97 -13.55 -2.46 -28.72
CA GLU A 97 -12.71 -3.15 -29.70
C GLU A 97 -11.22 -3.02 -29.36
N ILE A 98 -10.77 -1.81 -29.02
CA ILE A 98 -9.41 -1.57 -28.52
C ILE A 98 -9.12 -2.42 -27.28
N LEU A 99 -10.10 -2.57 -26.38
CA LEU A 99 -9.96 -3.40 -25.19
C LEU A 99 -9.85 -4.90 -25.52
N LYS A 100 -10.48 -5.39 -26.60
CA LYS A 100 -10.31 -6.79 -27.03
C LYS A 100 -8.93 -7.04 -27.63
N GLU A 101 -8.38 -6.07 -28.34
CA GLU A 101 -7.03 -6.16 -28.91
C GLU A 101 -5.95 -6.14 -27.81
N TYR A 102 -6.28 -5.62 -26.63
CA TYR A 102 -5.38 -5.62 -25.48
C TYR A 102 -5.08 -7.05 -25.00
N HIS A 103 -3.87 -7.52 -25.29
CA HIS A 103 -3.31 -8.72 -24.69
C HIS A 103 -2.49 -8.32 -23.45
N PRO A 104 -2.66 -8.99 -22.29
CA PRO A 104 -1.93 -8.63 -21.08
C PRO A 104 -0.42 -8.74 -21.33
N VAL A 105 0.29 -7.62 -21.17
CA VAL A 105 1.70 -7.42 -21.54
C VAL A 105 2.68 -8.22 -20.66
N VAL A 106 2.20 -8.93 -19.64
CA VAL A 106 3.09 -9.66 -18.72
C VAL A 106 2.57 -11.09 -18.50
N CYS A 107 3.08 -12.02 -19.30
CA CYS A 107 3.07 -13.43 -18.91
C CYS A 107 3.99 -13.58 -17.68
N PRO A 108 3.54 -14.22 -16.58
CA PRO A 108 4.41 -14.51 -15.45
C PRO A 108 5.62 -15.32 -15.95
N LEU A 109 6.82 -14.87 -15.61
CA LEU A 109 8.03 -15.63 -15.91
C LEU A 109 8.10 -16.80 -14.94
N ASP A 110 7.95 -18.03 -15.44
CA ASP A 110 8.04 -19.24 -14.62
C ASP A 110 9.41 -19.30 -13.93
N LEU A 111 9.41 -19.09 -12.62
CA LEU A 111 10.62 -19.22 -11.80
C LEU A 111 10.95 -20.71 -11.67
N LYS A 112 11.80 -21.23 -12.55
CA LYS A 112 12.29 -22.61 -12.44
C LYS A 112 13.07 -22.77 -11.14
N TYR A 113 12.68 -23.77 -10.34
CA TYR A 113 13.39 -24.19 -9.14
C TYR A 113 14.70 -24.88 -9.51
N ASP A 114 15.78 -24.55 -8.82
CA ASP A 114 17.13 -25.07 -9.07
C ASP A 114 17.18 -26.60 -8.82
N PRO A 115 17.50 -27.42 -9.83
CA PRO A 115 17.58 -28.86 -9.66
C PRO A 115 19.03 -29.23 -9.38
N ASP A 116 19.39 -29.46 -8.11
CA ASP A 116 20.12 -30.68 -7.70
C ASP A 116 20.45 -30.72 -6.20
N PRO A 117 19.66 -31.43 -5.37
CA PRO A 117 20.07 -31.81 -4.01
C PRO A 117 20.83 -33.16 -3.94
N ALA A 118 21.04 -33.88 -5.06
CA ALA A 118 21.48 -35.28 -5.05
C ALA A 118 22.88 -35.47 -4.45
N SER A 119 23.82 -34.56 -4.75
CA SER A 119 25.18 -34.61 -4.18
C SER A 119 25.19 -34.52 -2.64
N ARG A 120 24.30 -33.69 -2.08
CA ARG A 120 24.14 -33.55 -0.62
C ARG A 120 23.45 -34.75 0.00
N VAL A 121 22.49 -35.35 -0.69
CA VAL A 121 21.81 -36.57 -0.23
C VAL A 121 22.76 -37.76 -0.21
N GLU A 122 23.59 -37.94 -1.23
CA GLU A 122 24.54 -39.06 -1.30
C GLU A 122 25.65 -38.94 -0.23
N ASN A 123 26.17 -37.73 0.03
CA ASN A 123 27.12 -37.53 1.13
C ASN A 123 26.53 -37.89 2.50
N LEU A 124 25.26 -37.52 2.74
CA LEU A 124 24.55 -37.88 3.96
C LEU A 124 24.36 -39.39 4.08
N ARG A 125 24.07 -40.09 2.97
CA ARG A 125 23.95 -41.54 2.94
C ARG A 125 25.26 -42.23 3.33
N CYS A 126 26.37 -41.86 2.68
CA CYS A 126 27.69 -42.45 2.98
C CYS A 126 28.09 -42.22 4.45
N ARG A 127 27.85 -41.00 4.99
CA ARG A 127 28.10 -40.72 6.40
C ARG A 127 27.24 -41.56 7.33
N GLY A 128 25.97 -41.76 6.98
CA GLY A 128 25.06 -42.66 7.72
C GLY A 128 25.57 -44.10 7.76
N GLU A 129 26.07 -44.61 6.63
CA GLU A 129 26.65 -45.96 6.54
C GLU A 129 27.91 -46.11 7.41
N THR A 130 28.80 -45.11 7.41
CA THR A 130 30.00 -45.12 8.28
C THR A 130 29.63 -45.16 9.75
N VAL A 131 28.73 -44.27 10.19
CA VAL A 131 28.29 -44.20 11.59
C VAL A 131 27.60 -45.50 12.02
N ALA A 132 26.77 -46.08 11.15
CA ALA A 132 26.11 -47.36 11.44
C ALA A 132 27.13 -48.51 11.63
N LYS A 133 28.21 -48.52 10.84
CA LYS A 133 29.29 -49.51 10.97
C LYS A 133 30.05 -49.33 12.28
N GLU A 134 30.40 -48.10 12.63
CA GLU A 134 31.06 -47.78 13.91
C GLU A 134 30.22 -48.23 15.11
N ILE A 135 28.92 -47.94 15.09
CA ILE A 135 27.99 -48.40 16.14
C ILE A 135 27.95 -49.92 16.20
N SER A 136 27.87 -50.61 15.06
CA SER A 136 27.85 -52.08 15.03
C SER A 136 29.13 -52.69 15.60
N GLU A 137 30.28 -52.11 15.29
CA GLU A 137 31.57 -52.55 15.82
C GLU A 137 31.69 -52.30 17.33
N ALA A 138 31.26 -51.13 17.79
CA ALA A 138 31.18 -50.82 19.22
C ALA A 138 30.25 -51.80 19.95
N MET A 139 29.09 -52.14 19.38
CA MET A 139 28.15 -53.10 19.96
C MET A 139 28.74 -54.52 20.03
N LYS A 140 29.64 -54.90 19.12
CA LYS A 140 30.32 -56.20 19.14
C LYS A 140 31.47 -56.26 20.14
N SER A 141 32.20 -55.17 20.33
CA SER A 141 33.38 -55.12 21.21
C SER A 141 33.02 -54.86 22.67
N LEU A 142 31.93 -54.15 22.95
CA LEU A 142 31.51 -53.78 24.29
C LEU A 142 31.24 -54.97 25.23
N PRO A 143 30.59 -56.07 24.80
CA PRO A 143 30.42 -57.26 25.65
C PRO A 143 31.75 -57.88 26.11
N ALA A 144 32.76 -57.93 25.24
CA ALA A 144 34.06 -58.47 25.59
C ALA A 144 34.78 -57.61 26.65
N LEU A 145 34.63 -56.28 26.60
CA LEU A 145 35.12 -55.38 27.65
C LEU A 145 34.37 -55.59 28.97
N ILE A 146 33.06 -55.84 28.93
CA ILE A 146 32.27 -56.15 30.14
C ILE A 146 32.80 -57.45 30.76
N GLU A 147 32.97 -58.52 29.97
CA GLU A 147 33.50 -59.80 30.46
C GLU A 147 34.89 -59.65 31.09
N GLN A 148 35.76 -58.86 30.47
CA GLN A 148 37.08 -58.57 31.02
C GLN A 148 36.99 -57.81 32.36
N GLY A 149 36.09 -56.84 32.46
CA GLY A 149 35.82 -56.10 33.70
C GLY A 149 35.27 -56.99 34.81
N ASP A 150 34.33 -57.88 34.49
CA ASP A 150 33.78 -58.87 35.42
C ASP A 150 34.85 -59.88 35.88
N GLY A 151 35.72 -60.31 34.96
CA GLY A 151 36.88 -61.15 35.26
C GLY A 151 37.82 -60.50 36.28
N PHE A 152 38.19 -59.24 36.06
CA PHE A 152 39.00 -58.49 37.03
C PHE A 152 38.29 -58.31 38.37
N SER A 153 36.99 -58.00 38.36
CA SER A 153 36.16 -57.88 39.57
C SER A 153 36.17 -59.17 40.39
N GLN A 154 36.09 -60.34 39.74
CA GLN A 154 36.12 -61.63 40.42
C GLN A 154 37.48 -61.92 41.08
N VAL A 155 38.59 -61.60 40.42
CA VAL A 155 39.94 -61.76 40.99
C VAL A 155 40.09 -60.87 42.23
N LEU A 156 39.65 -59.61 42.16
CA LEU A 156 39.70 -58.69 43.29
C LEU A 156 38.84 -59.19 44.47
N LYS A 157 37.67 -59.80 44.22
CA LYS A 157 36.85 -60.44 45.27
C LYS A 157 37.54 -61.65 45.90
N MET A 158 38.33 -62.40 45.15
CA MET A 158 39.08 -63.57 45.65
C MET A 158 40.34 -63.20 46.43
N GLN A 159 40.84 -61.97 46.30
CA GLN A 159 42.10 -61.53 46.92
C GLN A 159 42.16 -61.71 48.45
N PRO A 160 41.12 -61.40 49.25
CA PRO A 160 41.13 -61.65 50.69
C PRO A 160 41.18 -63.14 51.04
N VAL A 161 40.52 -63.99 50.24
CA VAL A 161 40.51 -65.45 50.44
C VAL A 161 41.89 -66.02 50.12
N ILE A 162 42.54 -65.55 49.06
CA ILE A 162 43.91 -65.94 48.70
C ILE A 162 44.89 -65.50 49.78
N GLN A 163 44.76 -64.29 50.31
CA GLN A 163 45.59 -63.81 51.42
C GLN A 163 45.37 -64.64 52.69
N LEU A 164 44.12 -64.99 53.02
CA LEU A 164 43.80 -65.85 54.16
C LEU A 164 44.39 -67.27 53.96
N GLN A 165 44.31 -67.83 52.76
CA GLN A 165 44.96 -69.10 52.44
C GLN A 165 46.48 -69.02 52.56
N ARG A 166 47.09 -67.89 52.17
CA ARG A 166 48.53 -67.64 52.32
C ARG A 166 48.96 -67.58 53.79
N ILE A 167 48.19 -66.88 54.63
CA ILE A 167 48.42 -66.82 56.09
C ILE A 167 48.23 -68.21 56.71
N HIS A 168 47.16 -68.94 56.34
CA HIS A 168 46.92 -70.29 56.82
C HIS A 168 48.07 -71.23 56.42
N GLN A 169 48.59 -71.12 55.20
CA GLN A 169 49.77 -71.85 54.78
C GLN A 169 51.00 -71.45 55.59
N GLU A 170 51.28 -70.17 55.82
CA GLU A 170 52.42 -69.72 56.65
C GLU A 170 52.32 -70.17 58.12
N VAL A 171 51.13 -70.11 58.73
CA VAL A 171 50.92 -70.48 60.14
C VAL A 171 50.96 -71.99 60.35
N PHE A 172 50.42 -72.77 59.40
CA PHE A 172 50.31 -74.23 59.53
C PHE A 172 51.40 -75.03 58.79
N SER A 173 52.29 -74.38 58.02
CA SER A 173 53.41 -75.05 57.30
C SER A 173 54.78 -74.85 57.98
N SER A 174 54.86 -74.92 59.30
CA SER A 174 56.15 -74.89 60.01
C SER A 174 56.82 -76.28 60.03
N CYS A 175 57.63 -76.58 59.02
CA CYS A 175 58.63 -77.65 59.08
C CYS A 175 59.84 -77.39 58.16
N TYR A 176 60.95 -77.00 58.80
CA TYR A 176 62.37 -77.11 58.40
C TYR A 176 62.98 -76.22 57.28
N ARG A 177 63.89 -75.33 57.73
CA ARG A 177 65.08 -74.70 57.06
C ARG A 177 64.83 -73.86 55.81
N GLU A 178 65.57 -72.81 55.44
CA GLU A 178 66.82 -72.12 55.84
C GLU A 178 66.67 -70.66 55.33
N PRO A 179 67.51 -69.67 55.73
CA PRO A 179 67.35 -68.30 55.28
C PRO A 179 67.95 -68.12 53.88
N ASP A 180 67.14 -67.68 52.92
CA ASP A 180 67.65 -67.03 51.73
C ASP A 180 66.71 -65.88 51.33
N VAL A 181 67.21 -64.65 51.39
CA VAL A 181 66.50 -63.45 50.95
C VAL A 181 67.30 -62.81 49.83
N LYS A 182 66.75 -62.89 48.62
CA LYS A 182 66.45 -61.74 47.76
C LYS A 182 65.56 -62.17 46.59
N PRO A 183 64.28 -61.76 46.56
CA PRO A 183 63.59 -61.52 45.30
C PRO A 183 63.77 -60.04 44.96
N GLU A 184 64.51 -59.78 43.87
CA GLU A 184 64.58 -58.45 43.27
C GLU A 184 63.21 -58.06 42.71
N SER A 185 62.77 -56.90 43.16
CA SER A 185 61.57 -56.18 42.77
C SER A 185 61.64 -55.75 41.30
N PHE A 186 60.70 -56.21 40.48
CA PHE A 186 60.31 -55.50 39.26
C PHE A 186 58.96 -54.83 39.49
N ILE A 187 59.00 -53.70 40.19
CA ILE A 187 57.96 -52.68 40.08
C ILE A 187 58.44 -51.73 39.00
N THR A 188 58.00 -51.94 37.77
CA THR A 188 58.01 -50.89 36.75
C THR A 188 56.76 -50.06 36.91
N GLN A 189 56.98 -48.80 37.28
CA GLN A 189 56.01 -47.72 37.32
C GLN A 189 55.24 -47.64 35.99
N ILE A 190 53.93 -47.84 36.04
CA ILE A 190 53.02 -47.32 35.01
C ILE A 190 52.54 -45.98 35.56
N GLU A 191 53.24 -44.93 35.16
CA GLU A 191 52.85 -43.55 35.41
C GLU A 191 51.64 -43.21 34.52
N THR A 192 50.48 -43.16 35.16
CA THR A 192 49.26 -42.58 34.61
C THR A 192 49.39 -41.06 34.62
N THR A 193 49.44 -40.43 33.45
CA THR A 193 49.13 -39.01 33.29
C THR A 193 47.79 -38.88 32.55
N PRO A 194 46.75 -38.31 33.18
CA PRO A 194 45.54 -37.91 32.48
C PRO A 194 45.74 -36.49 31.92
N THR A 195 45.61 -36.33 30.60
CA THR A 195 45.50 -35.00 29.99
C THR A 195 44.13 -34.44 30.33
N GLU A 196 44.08 -33.57 31.34
CA GLU A 196 42.90 -32.82 31.75
C GLU A 196 42.33 -32.01 30.59
N THR A 197 41.03 -32.18 30.39
CA THR A 197 40.21 -31.45 29.44
C THR A 197 40.12 -29.99 29.89
N SER A 198 40.68 -29.07 29.09
CA SER A 198 40.49 -27.65 29.33
C SER A 198 39.00 -27.28 29.28
N THR A 199 38.59 -26.57 30.32
CA THR A 199 37.24 -26.05 30.55
C THR A 199 36.72 -25.25 29.35
N SER A 200 35.61 -25.70 28.78
CA SER A 200 34.82 -24.97 27.79
C SER A 200 34.41 -23.61 28.35
N LYS A 201 34.88 -22.55 27.70
CA LYS A 201 34.47 -21.17 27.95
C LYS A 201 32.99 -21.01 27.57
N THR A 202 32.15 -20.68 28.54
CA THR A 202 30.75 -20.28 28.33
C THR A 202 30.72 -18.89 27.70
N THR A 203 30.84 -18.81 26.38
CA THR A 203 30.55 -17.57 25.66
C THR A 203 29.04 -17.47 25.44
N ASN A 204 28.35 -16.79 26.35
CA ASN A 204 27.02 -16.22 26.09
C ASN A 204 27.17 -15.11 25.04
N VAL A 205 27.28 -15.49 23.76
CA VAL A 205 27.11 -14.55 22.65
C VAL A 205 25.61 -14.41 22.42
N VAL A 206 25.02 -13.40 23.04
CA VAL A 206 23.76 -12.83 22.55
C VAL A 206 24.05 -12.30 21.15
N LEU A 207 23.62 -13.04 20.13
CA LEU A 207 23.62 -12.56 18.76
C LEU A 207 22.65 -11.38 18.69
N LYS A 208 23.15 -10.16 18.94
CA LYS A 208 22.51 -8.93 18.49
C LYS A 208 22.33 -9.07 16.99
N ARG A 209 21.10 -9.31 16.56
CA ARG A 209 20.69 -9.33 15.15
C ARG A 209 21.13 -7.99 14.55
N LYS A 210 22.19 -7.98 13.76
CA LYS A 210 22.55 -6.82 12.95
C LYS A 210 21.42 -6.63 11.95
N GLN A 211 20.65 -5.55 12.13
CA GLN A 211 19.64 -5.13 11.19
C GLN A 211 20.35 -4.65 9.92
N THR A 212 20.25 -5.41 8.84
CA THR A 212 20.72 -5.00 7.52
C THR A 212 19.93 -3.78 7.08
N LYS A 213 20.64 -2.71 6.69
CA LYS A 213 20.04 -1.44 6.21
C LYS A 213 19.31 -1.59 4.86
N ASP A 214 19.53 -2.69 4.16
CA ASP A 214 18.95 -2.98 2.86
C ASP A 214 18.06 -4.22 2.91
N CYS A 215 16.83 -4.02 3.37
CA CYS A 215 15.72 -4.90 3.04
C CYS A 215 14.81 -4.19 2.01
N PRO A 216 14.53 -4.80 0.84
CA PRO A 216 13.78 -4.17 -0.26
C PRO A 216 12.34 -3.79 0.11
N GLN A 217 11.82 -4.31 1.23
CA GLN A 217 10.52 -3.95 1.78
C GLN A 217 10.42 -2.48 2.24
N ARG A 218 11.54 -1.78 2.46
CA ARG A 218 11.53 -0.35 2.84
C ARG A 218 11.40 0.62 1.65
N LYS A 219 11.57 0.15 0.41
CA LYS A 219 11.45 1.00 -0.80
C LYS A 219 10.01 1.30 -1.20
N TRP A 220 9.04 0.52 -0.72
CA TRP A 220 7.65 0.60 -1.20
C TRP A 220 6.70 1.37 -0.28
N TYR A 221 7.15 1.73 0.94
CA TYR A 221 6.36 2.55 1.87
C TYR A 221 7.28 3.47 2.69
N PRO A 222 7.28 4.80 2.43
CA PRO A 222 7.96 5.75 3.30
C PRO A 222 7.29 5.74 4.67
N LEU A 223 8.04 5.41 5.72
CA LEU A 223 7.56 5.55 7.10
C LEU A 223 7.35 7.05 7.37
N ARG A 224 6.10 7.48 7.55
CA ARG A 224 5.80 8.84 8.00
C ARG A 224 6.43 9.04 9.38
N PRO A 225 7.16 10.15 9.62
CA PRO A 225 7.61 10.48 10.97
C PRO A 225 6.39 10.63 11.89
N LYS A 226 6.31 9.79 12.92
CA LYS A 226 5.28 9.92 13.95
C LYS A 226 5.71 11.09 14.85
N ARG A 227 5.17 12.30 14.61
CA ARG A 227 5.31 13.42 15.54
C ARG A 227 4.53 13.07 16.80
N ILE A 228 5.24 12.79 17.87
CA ILE A 228 4.69 12.77 19.22
C ILE A 228 4.80 14.20 19.71
N TYR A 229 3.67 14.90 19.85
CA TYR A 229 3.63 16.12 20.64
C TYR A 229 3.54 15.66 22.10
N LEU A 230 4.61 15.92 22.86
CA LEU A 230 4.55 15.92 24.30
C LEU A 230 4.14 17.34 24.67
N ASP A 231 2.86 17.53 24.99
CA ASP A 231 2.41 18.76 25.65
C ASP A 231 3.18 18.88 26.97
N THR A 232 3.85 20.01 27.13
CA THR A 232 4.43 20.47 28.41
C THR A 232 3.53 21.56 28.95
#